data_AF-A0AAW2B263-F1
#
_entry.id   AF-A0AAW2B263-F1
#
_cell.length_a   1.000
_cell.length_b   1.000
_cell.length_c   1.000
_cell.angle_alpha   90.00
_cell.angle_beta   90.00
_cell.angle_gamma   90.00
#
_symmetry.space_group_name_H-M   'P 1'
#
loop_
_entity.id
_entity.type
_entity.pdbx_description
1 polymer ?
#
loop_
_entity_poly.entity_id
_entity_poly.type
_entity_poly.pdbx_seq_one_letter_code
_entity_poly.pdbx_strand_id
1 'polypeptide(L)'
;VFGDEVKTVSVTEGESVTLIPDLPELQRNDLILWKFENIVIAQINRQNNKIRIYNDSVEGRFRDRLKLDHQTGSLTIINSTTTDSGLYTVTSSRTDTTPINTFNLTVY
;
A
#
# COMPACT_ATOMS: atom_id res chain seq x y z
N VAL A 1 10.67 -12.36 -13.31
CA VAL A 1 11.34 -11.20 -12.68
C VAL A 1 10.24 -10.37 -12.04
N PHE A 2 10.20 -10.31 -10.71
CA PHE A 2 9.30 -9.40 -10.00
C PHE A 2 10.15 -8.24 -9.48
N GLY A 3 9.73 -7.00 -9.77
CA GLY A 3 10.28 -5.82 -9.09
C GLY A 3 11.12 -4.84 -9.91
N ASP A 4 10.82 -4.58 -11.20
CA ASP A 4 11.51 -3.52 -11.97
C ASP A 4 10.58 -2.54 -12.70
N GLU A 5 9.26 -2.74 -12.62
CA GLU A 5 8.28 -1.87 -13.30
C GLU A 5 7.48 -1.04 -12.29
N VAL A 6 7.49 0.28 -12.48
CA VAL A 6 6.68 1.22 -11.70
C VAL A 6 5.33 1.38 -12.38
N LYS A 7 4.25 0.99 -11.69
CA LYS A 7 2.88 1.15 -12.19
C LYS A 7 2.39 2.56 -11.93
N THR A 8 2.06 3.29 -12.99
CA THR A 8 1.46 4.63 -12.85
C THR A 8 -0.04 4.51 -12.62
N VAL A 9 -0.55 5.24 -11.62
CA VAL A 9 -1.98 5.30 -11.30
C VAL A 9 -2.34 6.77 -11.15
N SER A 10 -3.46 7.17 -11.74
CA SER A 10 -3.95 8.53 -11.67
C SER A 10 -5.38 8.56 -11.16
N VAL A 11 -5.72 9.53 -10.31
CA VAL A 11 -7.06 9.66 -9.71
C VAL A 11 -7.41 11.13 -9.55
N THR A 12 -8.69 11.46 -9.67
CA THR A 12 -9.18 12.82 -9.41
C THR A 12 -9.19 13.09 -7.91
N GLU A 13 -8.83 14.30 -7.49
CA GLU A 13 -8.97 14.72 -6.09
C GLU A 13 -10.41 14.50 -5.58
N GLY A 14 -10.52 13.98 -4.36
CA GLY A 14 -11.77 13.58 -3.72
C GLY A 14 -12.23 12.15 -4.03
N GLU A 15 -11.71 11.50 -5.08
CA GLU A 15 -12.06 10.12 -5.38
C GLU A 15 -11.29 9.12 -4.52
N SER A 16 -11.65 7.84 -4.61
CA SER A 16 -10.91 6.77 -3.94
C SER A 16 -10.12 5.96 -4.98
N VAL A 17 -8.91 5.57 -4.62
CA VAL A 17 -8.05 4.75 -5.47
C VAL A 17 -7.67 3.47 -4.74
N THR A 18 -7.63 2.35 -5.46
CA THR A 18 -7.17 1.06 -4.93
C THR A 18 -5.92 0.63 -5.67
N LEU A 19 -4.83 0.46 -4.94
CA LEU A 19 -3.56 -0.05 -5.44
C LEU A 19 -3.56 -1.57 -5.27
N ILE A 20 -3.57 -2.29 -6.40
CA ILE A 20 -3.69 -3.75 -6.43
C ILE A 20 -2.29 -4.34 -6.63
N PRO A 21 -1.69 -4.95 -5.60
CA PRO A 21 -0.30 -5.39 -5.62
C PRO A 21 -0.04 -6.63 -6.48
N ASP A 22 -1.04 -7.16 -7.21
CA ASP A 22 -0.96 -8.38 -8.04
C ASP A 22 -0.14 -9.49 -7.38
N LEU A 23 -0.44 -9.76 -6.11
CA LEU A 23 0.33 -10.69 -5.29
C LEU A 23 0.13 -12.12 -5.79
N PRO A 24 1.20 -12.94 -5.90
CA PRO A 24 1.02 -14.37 -5.85
C PRO A 24 0.38 -14.74 -4.50
N GLU A 25 -0.39 -15.82 -4.50
CA GLU A 25 -1.24 -16.26 -3.38
C GLU A 25 -0.66 -15.97 -1.98
N LEU A 26 -1.37 -15.15 -1.18
CA LEU A 26 -0.94 -14.76 0.17
C LEU A 26 -0.86 -15.96 1.10
N GLN A 27 0.34 -16.28 1.60
CA GLN A 27 0.50 -17.43 2.48
C GLN A 27 0.19 -17.07 3.95
N ARG A 28 -0.01 -18.12 4.76
CA ARG A 28 -0.47 -18.01 6.16
C ARG A 28 0.46 -17.20 7.06
N ASN A 29 1.75 -17.11 6.75
CA ASN A 29 2.75 -16.47 7.60
C ASN A 29 3.30 -15.16 7.01
N ASP A 30 2.64 -14.61 5.99
CA ASP A 30 3.14 -13.43 5.30
C ASP A 30 2.86 -12.16 6.10
N LEU A 31 3.89 -11.32 6.21
CA LEU A 31 3.77 -9.93 6.62
C LEU A 31 3.85 -9.05 5.38
N ILE A 32 2.76 -8.38 5.04
CA ILE A 32 2.71 -7.40 3.96
C ILE A 32 2.84 -6.01 4.55
N LEU A 33 3.74 -5.21 4.00
CA LEU A 33 3.95 -3.81 4.37
C LEU A 33 3.64 -2.93 3.17
N TRP A 34 2.83 -1.90 3.41
CA TRP A 34 2.65 -0.78 2.50
C TRP A 34 3.46 0.41 3.00
N LYS A 35 4.26 0.98 2.11
CA LYS A 35 5.07 2.17 2.37
C LYS A 35 4.71 3.28 1.40
N PHE A 36 4.64 4.50 1.90
CA PHE A 36 4.60 5.73 1.13
C PHE A 36 5.93 6.44 1.29
N GLU A 37 6.64 6.73 0.20
CA GLU A 37 7.96 7.39 0.23
C GLU A 37 8.91 6.74 1.26
N ASN A 38 8.97 5.40 1.26
CA ASN A 38 9.73 4.55 2.20
C ASN A 38 9.26 4.54 3.67
N ILE A 39 8.19 5.27 4.02
CA ILE A 39 7.59 5.28 5.36
C ILE A 39 6.44 4.27 5.41
N VAL A 40 6.43 3.38 6.40
CA VAL A 40 5.34 2.40 6.57
C VAL A 40 4.04 3.11 6.96
N ILE A 41 2.99 2.91 6.17
CA ILE A 41 1.66 3.50 6.39
C ILE A 41 0.62 2.45 6.82
N ALA A 42 0.81 1.19 6.42
CA ALA A 42 -0.09 0.11 6.79
C ALA A 42 0.60 -1.26 6.69
N GLN A 43 0.07 -2.25 7.42
CA GLN A 43 0.54 -3.63 7.33
C GLN A 43 -0.57 -4.67 7.52
N ILE A 44 -0.36 -5.85 6.95
CA ILE A 44 -1.16 -7.06 7.14
C ILE A 44 -0.26 -8.15 7.69
N ASN A 45 -0.59 -8.71 8.85
CA ASN A 45 0.04 -9.90 9.40
C ASN A 45 -0.92 -11.09 9.26
N ARG A 46 -0.63 -11.99 8.31
CA ARG A 46 -1.47 -13.17 8.03
C ARG A 46 -1.40 -14.23 9.14
N GLN A 47 -0.30 -14.29 9.89
CA GLN A 47 -0.11 -15.29 10.94
C GLN A 47 -1.18 -15.16 12.03
N ASN A 48 -1.58 -13.94 12.34
CA ASN A 48 -2.57 -13.64 13.38
C ASN A 48 -3.81 -12.89 12.83
N ASN A 49 -3.96 -12.81 11.51
CA ASN A 49 -5.03 -12.10 10.82
C ASN A 49 -5.24 -10.64 11.29
N LYS A 50 -4.14 -9.91 11.53
CA LYS A 50 -4.20 -8.52 12.00
C LYS A 50 -3.84 -7.54 10.89
N ILE A 51 -4.66 -6.49 10.78
CA ILE A 51 -4.36 -5.29 10.03
C ILE A 51 -3.92 -4.21 11.02
N ARG A 52 -2.91 -3.41 10.63
CA ARG A 52 -2.53 -2.20 11.36
C ARG A 52 -2.36 -1.06 10.37
N ILE A 53 -3.01 0.06 10.66
CA ILE A 53 -2.85 1.33 9.95
C ILE A 53 -2.10 2.27 10.90
N TYR A 54 -1.10 2.97 10.38
CA TYR A 54 -0.29 3.91 11.15
C TYR A 54 -0.86 5.31 10.98
N ASN A 55 -1.95 5.62 11.68
CA ASN A 55 -2.68 6.89 11.54
C ASN A 55 -1.87 8.16 11.86
N ASP A 56 -0.74 8.03 12.56
CA ASP A 56 0.16 9.16 12.88
C ASP A 56 1.44 9.16 12.02
N SER A 57 1.57 8.22 11.08
CA SER A 57 2.68 8.27 10.11
C SER A 57 2.45 9.38 9.11
N VAL A 58 3.55 9.88 8.52
CA VAL A 58 3.50 10.95 7.52
C VAL A 58 2.70 12.15 8.04
N GLU A 59 2.93 12.54 9.29
CA GLU A 59 2.25 13.67 9.96
C GLU A 59 0.72 13.53 10.01
N GLY A 60 0.21 12.30 10.02
CA GLY A 60 -1.22 12.02 10.04
C GLY A 60 -1.91 12.23 8.70
N ARG A 61 -1.16 12.37 7.59
CA ARG A 61 -1.68 12.57 6.23
C ARG A 61 -2.82 11.61 5.91
N PHE A 62 -2.64 10.33 6.21
CA PHE A 62 -3.58 9.27 5.83
C PHE A 62 -4.58 8.88 6.93
N ARG A 63 -4.67 9.67 8.00
CA ARG A 63 -5.54 9.37 9.15
C ARG A 63 -6.96 9.07 8.69
N ASP A 64 -7.45 7.89 9.05
CA ASP A 64 -8.80 7.39 8.77
C ASP A 64 -9.16 7.22 7.28
N ARG A 65 -8.19 7.34 6.37
CA ARG A 65 -8.40 7.26 4.91
C ARG A 65 -7.86 5.98 4.27
N LEU A 66 -7.10 5.17 4.99
CA LEU A 66 -6.57 3.90 4.46
C LEU A 66 -7.51 2.73 4.79
N LYS A 67 -7.70 1.84 3.81
CA LYS A 67 -8.28 0.52 4.01
C LYS A 67 -7.37 -0.53 3.39
N LEU A 68 -7.21 -1.66 4.08
CA LEU A 68 -6.49 -2.82 3.58
C LEU A 68 -7.45 -3.98 3.36
N ASP A 69 -7.34 -4.62 2.21
CA ASP A 69 -8.01 -5.87 1.92
C ASP A 69 -7.15 -7.05 2.39
N HIS A 70 -7.64 -7.80 3.38
CA HIS A 70 -6.89 -8.91 3.99
C HIS A 70 -6.68 -10.12 3.06
N GLN A 71 -7.48 -10.25 2.00
CA GLN A 71 -7.45 -11.39 1.08
C GLN A 71 -6.48 -11.15 -0.08
N THR A 72 -6.47 -9.93 -0.61
CA THR A 72 -5.70 -9.54 -1.80
C THR A 72 -4.46 -8.73 -1.46
N GLY A 73 -4.37 -8.18 -0.25
CA GLY A 73 -3.30 -7.26 0.15
C GLY A 73 -3.44 -5.85 -0.41
N SER A 74 -4.55 -5.54 -1.08
CA SER A 74 -4.77 -4.25 -1.74
C SER A 74 -4.91 -3.11 -0.73
N LEU A 75 -4.38 -1.94 -1.09
CA LEU A 75 -4.50 -0.71 -0.33
C LEU A 75 -5.47 0.24 -1.02
N THR A 76 -6.51 0.66 -0.33
CA THR A 76 -7.42 1.71 -0.79
C THR A 76 -7.15 3.00 -0.02
N ILE A 77 -7.00 4.09 -0.75
CA ILE A 77 -6.94 5.46 -0.22
C ILE A 77 -8.28 6.10 -0.53
N ILE A 78 -8.99 6.54 0.50
CA ILE A 78 -10.31 7.18 0.39
C ILE A 78 -10.13 8.68 0.39
N ASN A 79 -10.91 9.39 -0.43
CA ASN A 79 -10.92 10.84 -0.51
C ASN A 79 -9.48 11.36 -0.71
N SER A 80 -8.87 10.94 -1.82
CA SER A 80 -7.48 11.24 -2.13
C SER A 80 -7.30 12.73 -2.37
N THR A 81 -6.18 13.26 -1.92
CA THR A 81 -5.79 14.67 -2.08
C THR A 81 -4.54 14.76 -2.93
N THR A 82 -4.27 15.93 -3.52
CA THR A 82 -3.02 16.18 -4.25
C THR A 82 -1.76 15.80 -3.45
N THR A 83 -1.79 15.94 -2.11
CA THR A 83 -0.70 15.56 -1.20
C THR A 83 -0.49 14.05 -1.04
N ASP A 84 -1.43 13.23 -1.48
CA ASP A 84 -1.29 11.76 -1.48
C ASP A 84 -0.50 11.25 -2.70
N SER A 85 -0.17 12.14 -3.64
CA SER A 85 0.69 11.78 -4.77
C SER A 85 2.09 11.36 -4.30
N GLY A 86 2.66 10.37 -4.96
CA GLY A 86 4.00 9.86 -4.65
C GLY A 86 4.14 8.35 -4.85
N LEU A 87 5.28 7.82 -4.40
CA LEU A 87 5.63 6.42 -4.54
C LEU A 87 5.05 5.57 -3.40
N TYR A 88 4.30 4.56 -3.80
CA TYR A 88 3.80 3.52 -2.90
C TYR A 88 4.50 2.21 -3.23
N THR A 89 5.08 1.57 -2.23
CA THR A 89 5.72 0.25 -2.38
C THR A 89 5.06 -0.77 -1.48
N VAL A 90 4.87 -1.97 -2.02
CA VAL A 90 4.42 -3.14 -1.26
C VAL A 90 5.55 -4.14 -1.14
N THR A 91 5.83 -4.59 0.07
CA THR A 91 6.86 -5.61 0.37
C THR A 91 6.27 -6.76 1.18
N SER A 92 6.83 -7.95 1.06
CA SER A 92 6.52 -9.09 1.93
C SER A 92 7.76 -9.52 2.71
N SER A 93 7.57 -10.10 3.89
CA SER A 93 8.62 -10.81 4.64
C SER A 93 9.28 -11.97 3.88
N ARG A 94 8.77 -12.33 2.69
CA ARG A 94 9.40 -13.30 1.79
C ARG A 94 10.49 -12.71 0.93
N THR A 95 10.31 -11.45 0.55
CA THR A 95 11.16 -10.79 -0.44
C THR A 95 12.17 -9.86 0.20
N ASP A 96 12.03 -9.55 1.51
CA ASP A 96 12.83 -8.76 2.47
C ASP A 96 13.52 -7.48 1.96
N THR A 97 14.08 -7.51 0.75
CA THR A 97 14.72 -6.42 0.02
C THR A 97 14.02 -6.03 -1.28
N THR A 98 13.22 -6.91 -1.90
CA THR A 98 12.60 -6.62 -3.21
C THR A 98 11.13 -6.24 -3.06
N PRO A 99 10.71 -5.04 -3.53
CA PRO A 99 9.31 -4.68 -3.65
C PRO A 99 8.57 -5.68 -4.53
N ILE A 100 7.39 -6.09 -4.10
CA ILE A 100 6.50 -6.92 -4.91
C ILE A 100 5.99 -6.09 -6.08
N ASN A 101 5.57 -4.86 -5.79
CA ASN A 101 5.18 -3.86 -6.76
C ASN A 101 5.47 -2.47 -6.20
N THR A 102 5.67 -1.55 -7.15
CA THR A 102 5.82 -0.12 -6.90
C THR A 102 4.78 0.61 -7.73
N PHE A 103 4.07 1.54 -7.10
CA PHE A 103 3.08 2.40 -7.73
C PHE A 103 3.55 3.85 -7.65
N ASN A 104 3.37 4.59 -8.73
CA ASN A 104 3.47 6.05 -8.72
C ASN A 104 2.06 6.61 -8.84
N LEU A 105 1.53 7.13 -7.74
CA LEU A 105 0.20 7.74 -7.69
C LEU A 105 0.30 9.23 -7.99
N THR A 106 -0.52 9.68 -8.94
CA THR A 106 -0.73 11.11 -9.22
C THR A 106 -2.19 11.45 -8.96
N VAL A 107 -2.43 12.39 -8.06
CA VAL A 107 -3.77 12.94 -7.80
C VAL A 107 -3.85 14.33 -8.44
N TYR A 108 -4.90 14.59 -9.22
CA TYR A 108 -5.09 15.84 -9.96
C TYR A 108 -6.46 16.49 -9.74
#